data_AF-A0A3M1B3F3-F1
#
_entry.id   AF-A0A3M1B3F3-F1
#
_cell.length_a   1.000
_cell.length_b   1.000
_cell.length_c   1.000
_cell.angle_alpha   90.00
_cell.angle_beta   90.00
_cell.angle_gamma   90.00
#
_symmetry.space_group_name_H-M   'P 1'
#
loop_
_entity.id
_entity.type
_entity.pdbx_description
1 polymer ?
#
loop_
_entity_poly.entity_id
_entity_poly.type
_entity_poly.pdbx_seq_one_letter_code
_entity_poly.pdbx_strand_id
1 'polypeptide(L)'
;MTFSRFLLAVLFAGLMGTASFGQQRDTSPPSGKFIRKSSLIPIPIVYYTPETRWAGGLAALLTFRTRGQSDEIRPSQITLGFAYTQEKQVLLYLPFQFFSKDESWQAYGELGYYKYVYQYFGTGNDTRKADEESYDVTYPRLRVNVLKEIATHHYLGFRYWWDDYQIKRLKEGGLLEQNHTTGSRGGTISGAGLVWNFDSRDQLFYPRNGVWTEVELFFNRKELGSDFNFFRFSIDATTYLSKKPGGVWALNGWLVANSGDVPFQQLAFIGGPKKMRGYFEGRFRDKNLWTLQAEYRMKIRRRFGAVVFAAAGAVGPELHRLFSQQPHATFGTGLRFMLSTKDKINLRLDVAGNDMGAFFPYLTVKEAF
;
A
#
# COMPACT_ATOMS: atom_id res chain seq x y z
N MET A 1 -42.22 -1.27 -15.46
CA MET A 1 -41.59 -2.52 -15.91
C MET A 1 -40.60 -2.98 -14.86
N THR A 2 -40.98 -4.08 -14.23
CA THR A 2 -40.36 -4.80 -13.12
C THR A 2 -39.30 -5.77 -13.66
N PHE A 3 -38.05 -5.69 -13.19
CA PHE A 3 -37.06 -6.78 -13.21
C PHE A 3 -36.10 -6.52 -12.05
N SER A 4 -36.42 -7.02 -10.85
CA SER A 4 -36.07 -8.36 -10.35
C SER A 4 -34.56 -8.56 -10.12
N ARG A 5 -34.20 -8.47 -8.83
CA ARG A 5 -33.34 -9.41 -8.08
C ARG A 5 -32.25 -10.13 -8.89
N PHE A 6 -31.01 -9.73 -8.66
CA PHE A 6 -29.89 -10.67 -8.56
C PHE A 6 -28.96 -10.21 -7.42
N LEU A 7 -29.05 -10.91 -6.28
CA LEU A 7 -27.93 -11.04 -5.35
C LEU A 7 -26.84 -11.80 -6.12
N LEU A 8 -25.71 -11.17 -6.41
CA LEU A 8 -24.46 -11.89 -6.63
C LEU A 8 -23.55 -11.62 -5.44
N ALA A 9 -23.47 -12.62 -4.56
CA ALA A 9 -22.44 -12.70 -3.55
C ALA A 9 -21.08 -12.83 -4.26
N VAL A 10 -20.24 -11.79 -4.18
CA VAL A 10 -18.85 -11.83 -4.63
C VAL A 10 -17.98 -11.79 -3.38
N LEU A 11 -17.40 -12.93 -3.04
CA LEU A 11 -16.64 -13.20 -1.82
C LEU A 11 -15.12 -13.17 -2.10
N PHE A 12 -14.44 -12.31 -1.31
CA PHE A 12 -13.09 -12.44 -0.73
C PHE A 12 -11.81 -12.43 -1.59
N ALA A 13 -11.11 -11.30 -1.55
CA ALA A 13 -9.67 -11.21 -1.73
C ALA A 13 -8.95 -11.05 -0.38
N GLY A 14 -8.87 -12.11 0.43
CA GLY A 14 -8.11 -12.09 1.67
C GLY A 14 -6.63 -12.38 1.41
N LEU A 15 -5.74 -11.39 1.58
CA LEU A 15 -4.31 -11.66 1.66
C LEU A 15 -3.74 -11.28 3.02
N MET A 16 -3.11 -12.27 3.64
CA MET A 16 -2.40 -12.28 4.93
C MET A 16 -3.30 -12.49 6.16
N GLY A 17 -2.93 -13.50 6.95
CA GLY A 17 -3.62 -13.95 8.16
C GLY A 17 -4.47 -15.19 7.94
N THR A 18 -3.87 -16.38 7.95
CA THR A 18 -4.55 -17.60 8.42
C THR A 18 -3.54 -18.46 9.16
N ALA A 19 -3.47 -18.30 10.48
CA ALA A 19 -3.13 -19.43 11.33
C ALA A 19 -4.45 -19.96 11.89
N SER A 20 -4.77 -21.23 11.62
CA SER A 20 -5.89 -22.03 12.14
C SER A 20 -7.33 -21.61 11.78
N PHE A 21 -7.77 -21.99 10.58
CA PHE A 21 -9.06 -22.66 10.46
C PHE A 21 -8.86 -24.15 10.77
N GLY A 22 -9.84 -24.76 11.45
CA GLY A 22 -9.80 -26.16 11.87
C GLY A 22 -9.40 -27.10 10.74
N GLN A 23 -8.57 -28.06 11.10
CA GLN A 23 -8.08 -29.19 10.31
C GLN A 23 -9.03 -29.64 9.18
N GLN A 24 -8.58 -29.45 7.95
CA GLN A 24 -8.34 -30.61 7.10
C GLN A 24 -6.83 -30.71 7.00
N ARG A 25 -6.25 -31.70 7.71
CA ARG A 25 -4.82 -32.02 7.57
C ARG A 25 -4.62 -32.47 6.13
N ASP A 26 -4.16 -31.58 5.27
CA ASP A 26 -3.47 -32.03 4.08
C ASP A 26 -2.11 -32.56 4.57
N THR A 27 -2.05 -33.87 4.79
CA THR A 27 -0.87 -34.60 5.30
C THR A 27 0.17 -34.85 4.22
N SER A 28 0.12 -34.13 3.10
CA SER A 28 1.14 -34.22 2.07
C SER A 28 2.53 -34.06 2.72
N PRO A 29 3.36 -35.11 2.74
CA PRO A 29 4.67 -35.06 3.40
C PRO A 29 5.51 -33.97 2.73
N PRO A 30 6.25 -33.14 3.47
CA PRO A 30 7.21 -32.24 2.86
C PRO A 30 8.29 -33.07 2.14
N SER A 31 8.34 -33.00 0.81
CA SER A 31 9.26 -33.76 -0.02
C SER A 31 10.65 -33.11 -0.20
N GLY A 32 11.05 -32.20 0.70
CA GLY A 32 12.33 -31.47 0.59
C GLY A 32 13.05 -31.29 1.92
N LYS A 33 14.40 -31.29 1.91
CA LYS A 33 15.26 -31.20 3.11
C LYS A 33 15.04 -29.93 3.97
N PHE A 34 14.38 -28.88 3.45
CA PHE A 34 14.28 -27.55 4.07
C PHE A 34 12.88 -27.13 4.57
N ILE A 35 11.78 -27.61 3.97
CA ILE A 35 10.40 -27.19 4.29
C ILE A 35 9.75 -28.24 5.20
N ARG A 36 9.05 -27.84 6.28
CA ARG A 36 8.35 -28.77 7.20
C ARG A 36 6.85 -28.86 6.94
N LYS A 37 6.20 -27.72 6.70
CA LYS A 37 4.75 -27.61 6.47
C LYS A 37 4.51 -26.54 5.43
N SER A 38 3.60 -26.79 4.50
CA SER A 38 3.15 -25.81 3.51
C SER A 38 1.64 -25.88 3.32
N SER A 39 1.04 -24.76 2.93
CA SER A 39 -0.36 -24.67 2.48
C SER A 39 -0.45 -23.70 1.31
N LEU A 40 -1.17 -24.11 0.26
CA LEU A 40 -1.43 -23.32 -0.94
C LEU A 40 -2.91 -22.94 -0.97
N ILE A 41 -3.21 -21.65 -0.98
CA ILE A 41 -4.59 -21.14 -0.92
C ILE A 41 -4.85 -20.27 -2.15
N PRO A 42 -5.78 -20.63 -3.03
CA PRO A 42 -6.24 -19.75 -4.10
C PRO A 42 -7.13 -18.65 -3.52
N ILE A 43 -6.91 -17.41 -3.96
CA ILE A 43 -7.57 -16.20 -3.46
C ILE A 43 -8.06 -15.38 -4.66
N PRO A 44 -9.37 -15.28 -4.91
CA PRO A 44 -9.86 -14.42 -5.97
C PRO A 44 -9.58 -12.95 -5.62
N ILE A 45 -9.23 -12.14 -6.62
CA ILE A 45 -9.01 -10.71 -6.46
C ILE A 45 -10.19 -9.98 -7.07
N VAL A 46 -10.89 -9.18 -6.27
CA VAL A 46 -11.90 -8.24 -6.77
C VAL A 46 -11.80 -6.96 -5.95
N TYR A 47 -11.64 -5.83 -6.62
CA TYR A 47 -11.64 -4.52 -5.97
C TYR A 47 -12.10 -3.43 -6.96
N TYR A 48 -12.44 -2.27 -6.41
CA TYR A 48 -12.72 -1.06 -7.17
C TYR A 48 -11.97 0.12 -6.58
N THR A 49 -11.25 0.87 -7.42
CA THR A 49 -10.75 2.21 -7.09
C THR A 49 -11.00 3.18 -8.25
N PRO A 50 -10.94 4.50 -8.02
CA PRO A 50 -10.97 5.48 -9.12
C PRO A 50 -9.91 5.23 -10.20
N GLU A 51 -8.73 4.75 -9.81
CA GLU A 51 -7.56 4.56 -10.67
C GLU A 51 -7.61 3.29 -11.53
N THR A 52 -8.38 2.30 -11.08
CA THR A 52 -8.44 0.96 -11.70
C THR A 52 -9.82 0.62 -12.24
N ARG A 53 -10.83 1.36 -11.77
CA ARG A 53 -12.25 0.96 -11.82
C ARG A 53 -12.38 -0.46 -11.28
N TRP A 54 -13.17 -1.33 -11.90
CA TRP A 54 -13.20 -2.73 -11.46
C TRP A 54 -11.92 -3.46 -11.85
N ALA A 55 -11.35 -4.15 -10.88
CA ALA A 55 -10.25 -5.07 -11.07
C ALA A 55 -10.65 -6.49 -10.67
N GLY A 56 -10.20 -7.46 -11.46
CA GLY A 56 -10.44 -8.89 -11.28
C GLY A 56 -9.14 -9.68 -11.43
N GLY A 57 -9.00 -10.77 -10.69
CA GLY A 57 -7.78 -11.57 -10.74
C GLY A 57 -7.80 -12.79 -9.83
N LEU A 58 -6.63 -13.39 -9.71
CA LEU A 58 -6.40 -14.55 -8.86
C LEU A 58 -5.01 -14.45 -8.22
N ALA A 59 -4.92 -14.84 -6.96
CA ALA A 59 -3.67 -15.04 -6.26
C ALA A 59 -3.57 -16.45 -5.70
N ALA A 60 -2.34 -16.93 -5.54
CA ALA A 60 -2.02 -18.16 -4.86
C ALA A 60 -1.09 -17.83 -3.70
N LEU A 61 -1.58 -17.99 -2.47
CA LEU A 61 -0.81 -17.80 -1.25
C LEU A 61 -0.18 -19.12 -0.84
N LEU A 62 1.15 -19.16 -0.84
CA LEU A 62 1.92 -20.21 -0.22
C LEU A 62 2.34 -19.74 1.17
N THR A 63 1.91 -20.47 2.21
CA THR A 63 2.46 -20.31 3.57
C THR A 63 3.33 -21.51 3.89
N PHE A 64 4.46 -21.28 4.57
CA PHE A 64 5.35 -22.37 4.97
C PHE A 64 6.11 -22.07 6.26
N ARG A 65 6.59 -23.15 6.88
CA ARG A 65 7.56 -23.09 7.99
C ARG A 65 8.78 -23.93 7.64
N THR A 66 9.96 -23.36 7.89
CA THR A 66 11.24 -24.03 7.70
C THR A 66 11.50 -25.04 8.83
N ARG A 67 12.41 -25.99 8.60
CA ARG A 67 12.76 -26.99 9.60
C ARG A 67 13.40 -26.32 10.84
N GLY A 68 12.81 -26.58 12.01
CA GLY A 68 13.24 -26.01 13.29
C GLY A 68 12.41 -24.81 13.78
N GLN A 69 11.41 -24.34 13.01
CA GLN A 69 10.43 -23.37 13.51
C GLN A 69 9.35 -24.04 14.36
N SER A 70 8.98 -23.41 15.48
CA SER A 70 7.79 -23.79 16.27
C SER A 70 6.50 -23.56 15.45
N ASP A 71 5.41 -24.24 15.81
CA ASP A 71 4.08 -23.95 15.25
C ASP A 71 3.50 -22.62 15.79
N GLU A 72 4.07 -22.07 16.88
CA GLU A 72 3.69 -20.78 17.48
C GLU A 72 4.18 -19.58 16.66
N ILE A 73 5.24 -19.76 15.89
CA ILE A 73 5.84 -18.73 15.04
C ILE A 73 4.98 -18.51 13.79
N ARG A 74 4.90 -17.25 13.34
CA ARG A 74 4.19 -16.85 12.14
C ARG A 74 4.82 -17.56 10.92
N PRO A 75 3.99 -18.17 10.05
CA PRO A 75 4.54 -18.82 8.87
C PRO A 75 5.11 -17.77 7.93
N SER A 76 6.22 -18.13 7.27
CA SER A 76 6.70 -17.41 6.10
C SER A 76 5.68 -17.54 4.96
N GLN A 77 5.63 -16.56 4.07
CA GLN A 77 4.63 -16.50 3.02
C GLN A 77 5.16 -15.91 1.72
N ILE A 78 4.62 -16.42 0.62
CA ILE A 78 4.81 -15.90 -0.73
C ILE A 78 3.44 -15.89 -1.38
N THR A 79 3.09 -14.82 -2.11
CA THR A 79 1.82 -14.75 -2.83
C THR A 79 2.05 -14.47 -4.30
N LEU A 80 1.78 -15.41 -5.20
CA LEU A 80 1.76 -15.08 -6.63
C LEU A 80 0.39 -14.50 -6.98
N GLY A 81 0.32 -13.25 -7.39
CA GLY A 81 -0.91 -12.56 -7.76
C GLY A 81 -0.90 -12.08 -9.20
N PHE A 82 -2.03 -12.26 -9.89
CA PHE A 82 -2.32 -11.64 -11.17
C PHE A 82 -3.65 -10.88 -11.08
N ALA A 83 -3.67 -9.63 -11.55
CA ALA A 83 -4.90 -8.86 -11.69
C ALA A 83 -4.93 -8.09 -13.01
N TYR A 84 -6.14 -7.97 -13.56
CA TYR A 84 -6.47 -7.16 -14.72
C TYR A 84 -7.57 -6.17 -14.36
N THR A 85 -7.47 -4.94 -14.88
CA THR A 85 -8.39 -3.85 -14.54
C THR A 85 -9.18 -3.40 -15.75
N GLN A 86 -10.31 -2.73 -15.51
CA GLN A 86 -11.12 -2.10 -16.55
C GLN A 86 -10.36 -0.98 -17.29
N GLU A 87 -9.38 -0.37 -16.63
CA GLU A 87 -8.43 0.59 -17.25
C GLU A 87 -7.31 -0.13 -18.05
N LYS A 88 -7.47 -1.43 -18.34
CA LYS A 88 -6.55 -2.26 -19.13
C LYS A 88 -5.15 -2.41 -18.53
N GLN A 89 -5.04 -2.29 -17.21
CA GLN A 89 -3.80 -2.44 -16.49
C GLN A 89 -3.54 -3.94 -16.20
N VAL A 90 -2.28 -4.34 -16.21
CA VAL A 90 -1.84 -5.71 -15.87
C VAL A 90 -0.92 -5.61 -14.67
N LEU A 91 -1.26 -6.36 -13.62
CA LEU A 91 -0.49 -6.44 -12.39
C LEU A 91 -0.09 -7.90 -12.19
N LEU A 92 1.21 -8.20 -12.27
CA LEU A 92 1.78 -9.48 -11.87
C LEU A 92 2.73 -9.20 -10.70
N TYR A 93 2.47 -9.80 -9.55
CA TYR A 93 3.24 -9.50 -8.35
C TYR A 93 3.45 -10.74 -7.48
N LEU A 94 4.59 -10.77 -6.80
CA LEU A 94 5.05 -11.84 -5.93
C LEU A 94 5.60 -11.23 -4.63
N PRO A 95 4.73 -10.76 -3.71
CA PRO A 95 5.15 -10.31 -2.40
C PRO A 95 5.62 -11.51 -1.60
N PHE A 96 6.66 -11.30 -0.82
CA PHE A 96 7.21 -12.30 0.09
C PHE A 96 7.44 -11.72 1.47
N GLN A 97 7.34 -12.58 2.47
CA GLN A 97 7.69 -12.27 3.85
C GLN A 97 8.22 -13.53 4.52
N PHE A 98 9.47 -13.46 4.95
CA PHE A 98 10.21 -14.55 5.55
C PHE A 98 10.62 -14.18 6.97
N PHE A 99 10.61 -15.17 7.85
CA PHE A 99 10.99 -15.02 9.24
C PHE A 99 12.07 -16.05 9.60
N SER A 100 13.01 -15.66 10.46
CA SER A 100 13.95 -16.60 11.09
C SER A 100 13.26 -17.54 12.08
N LYS A 101 14.02 -18.47 12.64
CA LYS A 101 13.51 -19.49 13.57
C LYS A 101 12.99 -18.94 14.89
N ASP A 102 13.34 -17.72 15.23
CA ASP A 102 13.05 -16.99 16.46
C ASP A 102 12.33 -15.66 16.19
N GLU A 103 11.93 -15.40 14.93
CA GLU A 103 11.40 -14.13 14.44
C GLU A 103 12.30 -12.89 14.62
N SER A 104 13.54 -13.06 15.12
CA SER A 104 14.47 -11.95 15.31
C SER A 104 14.97 -11.35 14.00
N TRP A 105 14.84 -12.06 12.88
CA TRP A 105 15.05 -11.53 11.54
C TRP A 105 13.80 -11.68 10.68
N GLN A 106 13.53 -10.65 9.91
CA GLN A 106 12.51 -10.66 8.87
C GLN A 106 13.06 -10.14 7.56
N ALA A 107 12.69 -10.81 6.47
CA ALA A 107 12.92 -10.32 5.12
C ALA A 107 11.60 -10.19 4.38
N TYR A 108 11.29 -9.02 3.85
CA TYR A 108 10.03 -8.80 3.14
C TYR A 108 10.21 -7.89 1.95
N GLY A 109 9.33 -8.06 0.97
CA GLY A 109 9.50 -7.39 -0.30
C GLY A 109 8.52 -7.85 -1.35
N GLU A 110 8.83 -7.48 -2.59
CA GLU A 110 8.00 -7.77 -3.75
C GLU A 110 8.86 -7.88 -5.01
N LEU A 111 8.59 -8.91 -5.81
CA LEU A 111 8.89 -8.91 -7.23
C LEU A 111 7.62 -8.55 -7.98
N GLY A 112 7.71 -7.69 -8.99
CA GLY A 112 6.53 -7.27 -9.73
C GLY A 112 6.81 -6.98 -11.19
N TYR A 113 5.78 -7.07 -12.01
CA TYR A 113 5.74 -6.56 -13.37
C TYR A 113 4.39 -5.88 -13.57
N TYR A 114 4.46 -4.59 -13.89
CA TYR A 114 3.30 -3.72 -13.96
C TYR A 114 3.22 -3.11 -15.34
N LYS A 115 2.06 -3.24 -15.98
CA LYS A 115 1.64 -2.38 -17.09
C LYS A 115 0.50 -1.53 -16.58
N TYR A 116 0.72 -0.23 -16.47
CA TYR A 116 -0.22 0.67 -15.82
C TYR A 116 -0.48 1.91 -16.66
N VAL A 117 -1.71 2.43 -16.57
CA VAL A 117 -2.09 3.74 -17.07
C VAL A 117 -2.27 4.62 -15.85
N TYR A 118 -1.47 5.68 -15.75
CA TYR A 118 -1.51 6.65 -14.67
C TYR A 118 -2.05 7.98 -15.17
N GLN A 119 -2.54 8.79 -14.24
CA GLN A 119 -2.86 10.19 -14.48
C GLN A 119 -1.77 11.09 -13.90
N TYR A 120 -1.48 12.17 -14.60
CA TYR A 120 -0.60 13.25 -14.20
C TYR A 120 -1.34 14.58 -14.31
N PHE A 121 -1.11 15.47 -13.34
CA PHE A 121 -1.80 16.77 -13.25
C PHE A 121 -0.81 17.92 -13.20
N GLY A 122 0.49 17.66 -13.41
CA GLY A 122 1.57 18.58 -13.08
C GLY A 122 2.23 18.27 -11.74
N THR A 123 3.23 19.09 -11.40
CA THR A 123 3.96 19.05 -10.13
C THR A 123 3.68 20.33 -9.35
N GLY A 124 3.38 20.21 -8.06
CA GLY A 124 3.04 21.32 -7.17
C GLY A 124 1.74 21.11 -6.41
N ASN A 125 1.50 22.01 -5.45
CA ASN A 125 0.33 21.97 -4.57
C ASN A 125 -0.93 22.58 -5.20
N ASP A 126 -0.76 23.49 -6.17
CA ASP A 126 -1.86 24.27 -6.79
C ASP A 126 -2.19 23.81 -8.22
N THR A 127 -1.81 22.58 -8.57
CA THR A 127 -2.07 22.02 -9.91
C THR A 127 -3.57 21.93 -10.20
N ARG A 128 -3.97 22.19 -11.46
CA ARG A 128 -5.39 22.20 -11.84
C ARG A 128 -5.84 20.83 -12.30
N LYS A 129 -7.08 20.47 -11.98
CA LYS A 129 -7.69 19.23 -12.50
C LYS A 129 -7.80 19.24 -14.03
N ALA A 130 -7.96 20.41 -14.65
CA ALA A 130 -8.03 20.56 -16.10
C ALA A 130 -6.72 20.19 -16.82
N ASP A 131 -5.60 20.15 -16.09
CA ASP A 131 -4.28 19.78 -16.62
C ASP A 131 -4.05 18.26 -16.62
N GLU A 132 -5.11 17.47 -16.41
CA GLU A 132 -5.06 16.01 -16.42
C GLU A 132 -4.56 15.46 -17.76
N GLU A 133 -3.60 14.54 -17.66
CA GLU A 133 -3.12 13.73 -18.76
C GLU A 133 -2.82 12.30 -18.33
N SER A 134 -3.12 11.37 -19.24
CA SER A 134 -2.81 9.96 -19.04
C SER A 134 -1.47 9.60 -19.65
N TYR A 135 -0.72 8.73 -18.98
CA TYR A 135 0.50 8.13 -19.53
C TYR A 135 0.53 6.63 -19.26
N ASP A 136 1.07 5.89 -20.22
CA ASP A 136 1.24 4.44 -20.12
C ASP A 136 2.67 4.16 -19.67
N VAL A 137 2.80 3.30 -18.67
CA VAL A 137 4.11 2.87 -18.17
C VAL A 137 4.14 1.37 -17.99
N THR A 138 5.29 0.79 -18.26
CA THR A 138 5.56 -0.62 -17.97
C THR A 138 6.84 -0.68 -17.15
N TYR A 139 6.83 -1.45 -16.06
CA TYR A 139 8.02 -1.58 -15.23
C TYR A 139 8.07 -2.91 -14.48
N PRO A 140 9.19 -3.63 -14.52
CA PRO A 140 9.51 -4.59 -13.49
C PRO A 140 9.89 -3.87 -12.18
N ARG A 141 9.71 -4.57 -11.07
CA ARG A 141 9.97 -4.11 -9.71
C ARG A 141 10.65 -5.20 -8.91
N LEU A 142 11.67 -4.81 -8.15
CA LEU A 142 12.28 -5.60 -7.10
C LEU A 142 12.39 -4.72 -5.85
N ARG A 143 11.73 -5.13 -4.78
CA ARG A 143 11.86 -4.49 -3.46
C ARG A 143 12.24 -5.54 -2.44
N VAL A 144 13.28 -5.27 -1.67
CA VAL A 144 13.77 -6.15 -0.61
C VAL A 144 14.06 -5.33 0.62
N ASN A 145 13.59 -5.80 1.77
CA ASN A 145 13.91 -5.26 3.08
C ASN A 145 14.36 -6.41 3.95
N VAL A 146 15.42 -6.22 4.72
CA VAL A 146 15.91 -7.20 5.69
C VAL A 146 16.13 -6.49 7.01
N LEU A 147 15.36 -6.84 8.02
CA LEU A 147 15.37 -6.20 9.33
C LEU A 147 15.65 -7.21 10.42
N LYS A 148 16.33 -6.74 11.47
CA LYS A 148 16.59 -7.47 12.70
C LYS A 148 15.88 -6.79 13.87
N GLU A 149 15.29 -7.55 14.77
CA GLU A 149 14.83 -7.08 16.07
C GLU A 149 16.04 -6.69 16.93
N ILE A 150 16.12 -5.40 17.29
CA ILE A 150 17.22 -4.84 18.09
C ILE A 150 16.81 -4.55 19.54
N ALA A 151 15.50 -4.43 19.78
CA ALA A 151 14.86 -4.33 21.08
C ALA A 151 13.38 -4.73 20.91
N THR A 152 12.67 -4.98 22.01
CA THR A 152 11.25 -5.34 21.97
C THR A 152 10.45 -4.34 21.12
N HIS A 153 9.76 -4.85 20.08
CA HIS A 153 9.01 -4.07 19.09
C HIS A 153 9.84 -3.19 18.13
N HIS A 154 11.16 -3.13 18.27
CA HIS A 154 12.04 -2.31 17.44
C HIS A 154 12.84 -3.16 16.46
N TYR A 155 12.68 -2.86 15.17
CA TYR A 155 13.38 -3.54 14.09
C TYR A 155 14.23 -2.53 13.32
N LEU A 156 15.48 -2.86 13.04
CA LEU A 156 16.39 -2.05 12.23
C LEU A 156 16.96 -2.90 11.10
N GLY A 157 17.07 -2.32 9.91
CA GLY A 157 17.52 -3.08 8.76
C GLY A 157 17.89 -2.26 7.54
N PHE A 158 18.15 -3.01 6.47
CA PHE A 158 18.50 -2.48 5.17
C PHE A 158 17.33 -2.65 4.19
N ARG A 159 17.20 -1.67 3.29
CA ARG A 159 16.22 -1.61 2.23
C ARG A 159 16.94 -1.48 0.89
N TYR A 160 16.53 -2.25 -0.10
CA TYR A 160 16.98 -2.12 -1.49
C TYR A 160 15.77 -2.15 -2.41
N TRP A 161 15.58 -1.10 -3.21
CA TRP A 161 14.53 -1.03 -4.21
C TRP A 161 15.11 -0.76 -5.59
N TRP A 162 14.57 -1.47 -6.56
CA TRP A 162 14.88 -1.35 -7.97
C TRP A 162 13.56 -1.34 -8.77
N ASP A 163 13.35 -0.31 -9.58
CA ASP A 163 12.22 -0.17 -10.49
C ASP A 163 12.76 0.33 -11.85
N ASP A 164 12.41 -0.32 -12.96
CA ASP A 164 12.78 0.15 -14.32
C ASP A 164 11.57 0.70 -15.06
N TYR A 165 11.38 2.02 -15.04
CA TYR A 165 10.21 2.65 -15.64
C TYR A 165 10.38 2.85 -17.14
N GLN A 166 9.56 2.18 -17.93
CA GLN A 166 9.51 2.34 -19.37
C GLN A 166 8.21 3.06 -19.75
N ILE A 167 8.31 4.36 -20.02
CA ILE A 167 7.19 5.17 -20.49
C ILE A 167 6.88 4.74 -21.93
N LYS A 168 5.69 4.20 -22.17
CA LYS A 168 5.29 3.64 -23.47
C LYS A 168 4.49 4.63 -24.31
N ARG A 169 3.75 5.53 -23.65
CA ARG A 169 2.93 6.54 -24.32
C ARG A 169 2.78 7.75 -23.40
N LEU A 170 2.99 8.92 -23.98
CA LEU A 170 2.65 10.22 -23.41
C LEU A 170 1.53 10.86 -24.25
N LYS A 171 0.80 11.80 -23.63
CA LYS A 171 -0.10 12.69 -24.36
C LYS A 171 0.75 13.67 -25.17
N GLU A 172 0.50 13.75 -26.48
CA GLU A 172 1.20 14.69 -27.36
C GLU A 172 0.90 16.12 -26.94
N GLY A 173 1.95 16.94 -26.78
CA GLY A 173 1.82 18.29 -26.24
C GLY A 173 1.35 18.27 -24.78
N GLY A 174 1.58 17.19 -24.04
CA GLY A 174 1.27 17.06 -22.63
C GLY A 174 2.26 17.77 -21.71
N LEU A 175 1.90 17.94 -20.44
CA LEU A 175 2.76 18.57 -19.42
C LEU A 175 4.08 17.81 -19.22
N LEU A 176 4.06 16.48 -19.20
CA LEU A 176 5.26 15.66 -19.04
C LEU A 176 6.27 15.86 -20.19
N GLU A 177 5.77 16.09 -21.41
CA GLU A 177 6.59 16.37 -22.58
C GLU A 177 7.09 17.82 -22.57
N GLN A 178 6.19 18.79 -22.37
CA GLN A 178 6.50 20.23 -22.41
C GLN A 178 7.43 20.68 -21.28
N ASN A 179 7.20 20.22 -20.05
CA ASN A 179 7.91 20.73 -18.88
C ASN A 179 9.27 20.05 -18.66
N HIS A 180 9.70 19.14 -19.56
CA HIS A 180 10.92 18.36 -19.42
C HIS A 180 11.09 17.77 -18.01
N THR A 181 10.00 17.29 -17.41
CA THR A 181 9.99 16.83 -16.02
C THR A 181 10.97 15.68 -15.85
N THR A 182 11.79 15.70 -14.79
CA THR A 182 12.76 14.63 -14.51
C THR A 182 12.07 13.27 -14.49
N GLY A 183 12.58 12.33 -15.28
CA GLY A 183 12.01 11.00 -15.44
C GLY A 183 10.86 10.88 -16.44
N SER A 184 10.49 11.94 -17.18
CA SER A 184 9.40 11.90 -18.18
C SER A 184 9.64 10.89 -19.31
N ARG A 185 10.90 10.55 -19.59
CA ARG A 185 11.28 9.48 -20.55
C ARG A 185 11.38 8.08 -19.92
N GLY A 186 11.04 7.95 -18.65
CA GLY A 186 11.31 6.76 -17.86
C GLY A 186 12.70 6.78 -17.25
N GLY A 187 13.18 5.61 -16.85
CA GLY A 187 14.51 5.40 -16.28
C GLY A 187 14.51 4.40 -15.13
N THR A 188 15.70 3.91 -14.81
CA THR A 188 15.95 2.98 -13.73
C THR A 188 16.13 3.74 -12.40
N ILE A 189 15.32 3.38 -11.42
CA ILE A 189 15.47 3.78 -10.02
C ILE A 189 16.10 2.60 -9.30
N SER A 190 17.28 2.80 -8.73
CA SER A 190 18.02 1.79 -7.97
C SER A 190 18.61 2.44 -6.74
N GLY A 191 18.16 2.02 -5.58
CA GLY A 191 18.52 2.66 -4.33
C GLY A 191 18.61 1.68 -3.18
N ALA A 192 19.42 2.07 -2.20
CA ALA A 192 19.60 1.35 -0.95
C ALA A 192 19.45 2.31 0.24
N GLY A 193 19.07 1.77 1.38
CA GLY A 193 18.76 2.59 2.55
C GLY A 193 18.68 1.83 3.86
N LEU A 194 18.49 2.60 4.92
CA LEU A 194 18.18 2.10 6.26
C LEU A 194 16.69 2.24 6.52
N VAL A 195 16.12 1.25 7.20
CA VAL A 195 14.74 1.27 7.66
C VAL A 195 14.68 0.87 9.13
N TRP A 196 13.94 1.65 9.90
CA TRP A 196 13.60 1.34 11.28
C TRP A 196 12.09 1.23 11.43
N ASN A 197 11.63 0.14 12.05
CA ASN A 197 10.22 -0.09 12.34
C ASN A 197 10.01 -0.21 13.85
N PHE A 198 8.96 0.43 14.35
CA PHE A 198 8.38 0.17 15.65
C PHE A 198 6.98 -0.42 15.48
N ASP A 199 6.71 -1.61 16.01
CA ASP A 199 5.40 -2.26 15.91
C ASP A 199 4.97 -2.88 17.24
N SER A 200 4.11 -2.15 17.94
CA SER A 200 3.48 -2.54 19.21
C SER A 200 1.99 -2.84 19.04
N ARG A 201 1.51 -3.01 17.81
CA ARG A 201 0.09 -3.27 17.53
C ARG A 201 -0.34 -4.59 18.15
N ASP A 202 -1.52 -4.57 18.75
CA ASP A 202 -2.13 -5.78 19.32
C ASP A 202 -2.56 -6.78 18.24
N GLN A 203 -2.93 -6.30 17.05
CA GLN A 203 -3.34 -7.12 15.91
C GLN A 203 -2.91 -6.49 14.60
N LEU A 204 -2.55 -7.31 13.60
CA LEU A 204 -2.00 -6.82 12.34
C LEU A 204 -3.06 -6.21 11.40
N PHE A 205 -4.22 -6.87 11.22
CA PHE A 205 -5.22 -6.46 10.21
C PHE A 205 -6.33 -5.57 10.76
N TYR A 206 -6.55 -5.59 12.06
CA TYR A 206 -7.48 -4.70 12.75
C TYR A 206 -6.90 -4.29 14.10
N PRO A 207 -5.84 -3.47 14.09
CA PRO A 207 -5.23 -2.99 15.33
C PRO A 207 -6.26 -2.18 16.13
N ARG A 208 -6.35 -2.45 17.42
CA ARG A 208 -7.20 -1.69 18.35
C ARG A 208 -6.38 -0.83 19.28
N ASN A 209 -5.18 -1.27 19.63
CA ASN A 209 -4.26 -0.56 20.50
C ASN A 209 -2.83 -0.71 19.98
N GLY A 210 -1.99 0.26 20.34
CA GLY A 210 -0.56 0.26 20.01
C GLY A 210 -0.21 1.22 18.90
N VAL A 211 1.03 1.12 18.44
CA VAL A 211 1.62 2.04 17.46
C VAL A 211 2.37 1.24 16.41
N TRP A 212 2.27 1.69 15.16
CA TRP A 212 3.13 1.28 14.07
C TRP A 212 3.85 2.49 13.51
N THR A 213 5.17 2.44 13.40
CA THR A 213 5.99 3.51 12.82
C THR A 213 7.04 2.90 11.90
N GLU A 214 7.21 3.48 10.71
CA GLU A 214 8.34 3.22 9.81
C GLU A 214 9.11 4.53 9.59
N VAL A 215 10.44 4.48 9.75
CA VAL A 215 11.37 5.56 9.42
C VAL A 215 12.35 5.05 8.37
N GLU A 216 12.55 5.84 7.32
CA GLU A 216 13.35 5.47 6.15
C GLU A 216 14.39 6.54 5.85
N LEU A 217 15.61 6.08 5.56
CA LEU A 217 16.67 6.84 4.91
C LEU A 217 17.06 6.10 3.62
N PHE A 218 16.72 6.64 2.46
CA PHE A 218 16.85 5.94 1.18
C PHE A 218 17.64 6.77 0.17
N PHE A 219 18.69 6.17 -0.40
CA PHE A 219 19.62 6.81 -1.31
C PHE A 219 19.52 6.16 -2.69
N ASN A 220 19.24 6.97 -3.71
CA ASN A 220 19.33 6.56 -5.12
C ASN A 220 20.58 7.18 -5.73
N ARG A 221 21.36 6.34 -6.40
CA ARG A 221 22.72 6.66 -6.82
C ARG A 221 23.05 5.98 -8.14
N LYS A 222 23.77 6.68 -9.02
CA LYS A 222 24.30 6.10 -10.28
C LYS A 222 25.20 4.90 -10.02
N GLU A 223 25.95 4.91 -8.93
CA GLU A 223 26.81 3.81 -8.49
C GLU A 223 26.02 2.54 -8.13
N LEU A 224 24.72 2.68 -7.82
CA LEU A 224 23.80 1.56 -7.60
C LEU A 224 23.04 1.16 -8.87
N GLY A 225 23.37 1.75 -10.03
CA GLY A 225 22.69 1.51 -11.30
C GLY A 225 21.42 2.32 -11.52
N SER A 226 21.22 3.42 -10.79
CA SER A 226 20.10 4.34 -11.04
C SER A 226 20.46 5.40 -12.09
N ASP A 227 19.48 5.82 -12.90
CA ASP A 227 19.63 7.00 -13.76
C ASP A 227 19.55 8.32 -12.97
N PHE A 228 19.08 8.27 -11.71
CA PHE A 228 18.75 9.43 -10.89
C PHE A 228 19.56 9.45 -9.58
N ASN A 229 19.98 10.65 -9.17
CA ASN A 229 20.68 10.86 -7.90
C ASN A 229 19.78 11.67 -6.96
N PHE A 230 19.14 10.98 -6.02
CA PHE A 230 18.28 11.63 -5.04
C PHE A 230 18.34 10.94 -3.68
N PHE A 231 17.88 11.65 -2.66
CA PHE A 231 17.72 11.15 -1.31
C PHE A 231 16.27 11.29 -0.88
N ARG A 232 15.78 10.30 -0.13
CA ARG A 232 14.44 10.26 0.45
C ARG A 232 14.56 9.98 1.93
N PHE A 233 13.96 10.85 2.72
CA PHE A 233 13.65 10.63 4.12
C PHE A 233 12.13 10.48 4.26
N SER A 234 11.67 9.47 4.99
CA SER A 234 10.25 9.36 5.30
C SER A 234 9.97 8.85 6.71
N ILE A 235 8.86 9.33 7.28
CA ILE A 235 8.29 8.84 8.55
C ILE A 235 6.81 8.59 8.31
N ASP A 236 6.35 7.35 8.50
CA ASP A 236 4.92 6.99 8.51
C ASP A 236 4.59 6.39 9.87
N ALA A 237 3.68 7.01 10.62
CA ALA A 237 3.34 6.61 11.97
C ALA A 237 1.82 6.56 12.15
N THR A 238 1.33 5.48 12.75
CA THR A 238 -0.08 5.30 13.10
C THR A 238 -0.21 4.87 14.56
N THR A 239 -1.07 5.55 15.32
CA THR A 239 -1.48 5.11 16.65
C THR A 239 -2.94 4.67 16.65
N TYR A 240 -3.22 3.61 17.42
CA TYR A 240 -4.56 3.06 17.58
C TYR A 240 -4.97 3.11 19.04
N LEU A 241 -6.17 3.62 19.31
CA LEU A 241 -6.68 3.84 20.66
C LEU A 241 -8.12 3.33 20.76
N SER A 242 -8.33 2.28 21.56
CA SER A 242 -9.65 1.69 21.80
C SER A 242 -10.10 1.88 23.25
N LYS A 243 -10.79 2.99 23.54
CA LYS A 243 -11.34 3.26 24.89
C LYS A 243 -12.61 2.45 25.24
N LYS A 244 -13.36 1.96 24.25
CA LYS A 244 -14.61 1.21 24.46
C LYS A 244 -14.62 -0.10 23.65
N PRO A 245 -15.37 -1.15 24.06
CA PRO A 245 -15.49 -2.43 23.35
C PRO A 245 -16.26 -2.33 22.02
N GLY A 246 -15.75 -1.57 21.05
CA GLY A 246 -16.41 -1.41 19.74
C GLY A 246 -15.94 -0.20 18.94
N GLY A 247 -15.28 0.77 19.59
CA GLY A 247 -14.71 1.95 18.95
C GLY A 247 -13.19 1.91 18.92
N VAL A 248 -12.58 2.27 17.79
CA VAL A 248 -11.13 2.45 17.65
C VAL A 248 -10.88 3.78 16.96
N TRP A 249 -10.05 4.63 17.54
CA TRP A 249 -9.44 5.75 16.83
C TRP A 249 -8.14 5.29 16.20
N ALA A 250 -7.98 5.48 14.90
CA ALA A 250 -6.73 5.31 14.17
C ALA A 250 -6.27 6.69 13.69
N LEU A 251 -5.11 7.14 14.15
CA LEU A 251 -4.53 8.44 13.79
C LEU A 251 -3.22 8.20 13.07
N ASN A 252 -3.09 8.69 11.85
CA ASN A 252 -1.92 8.52 11.01
C ASN A 252 -1.28 9.86 10.66
N GLY A 253 0.05 9.90 10.70
CA GLY A 253 0.86 10.98 10.15
C GLY A 253 1.91 10.42 9.21
N TRP A 254 2.09 11.08 8.06
CA TRP A 254 3.10 10.69 7.08
C TRP A 254 3.84 11.92 6.58
N LEU A 255 5.17 11.90 6.71
CA LEU A 255 6.08 12.94 6.23
C LEU A 255 7.04 12.32 5.22
N VAL A 256 7.24 12.99 4.09
CA VAL A 256 8.26 12.65 3.09
C VAL A 256 9.05 13.90 2.77
N ALA A 257 10.37 13.79 2.80
CA ALA A 257 11.29 14.82 2.34
C ALA A 257 12.23 14.23 1.31
N ASN A 258 12.20 14.76 0.09
CA ASN A 258 13.11 14.35 -0.97
C ASN A 258 14.05 15.48 -1.38
N SER A 259 15.29 15.15 -1.75
CA SER A 259 16.28 16.11 -2.26
C SER A 259 17.07 15.53 -3.44
N GLY A 260 17.62 16.41 -4.29
CA GLY A 260 18.29 16.02 -5.54
C GLY A 260 17.32 15.86 -6.71
N ASP A 261 17.73 15.02 -7.66
CA ASP A 261 17.08 14.80 -8.95
C ASP A 261 16.02 13.71 -8.83
N VAL A 262 14.90 14.03 -8.19
CA VAL A 262 13.81 13.09 -7.95
C VAL A 262 12.99 12.93 -9.23
N PRO A 263 12.92 11.74 -9.84
CA PRO A 263 12.05 11.51 -10.99
C PRO A 263 10.57 11.60 -10.58
N PHE A 264 9.70 12.04 -11.48
CA PHE A 264 8.30 12.34 -11.16
C PHE A 264 7.48 11.15 -10.65
N GLN A 265 7.94 9.92 -10.95
CA GLN A 265 7.40 8.66 -10.44
C GLN A 265 7.71 8.44 -8.95
N GLN A 266 8.71 9.12 -8.39
CA GLN A 266 9.18 9.01 -7.00
C GLN A 266 8.86 10.25 -6.15
N LEU A 267 8.26 11.28 -6.75
CA LEU A 267 7.72 12.41 -5.99
C LEU A 267 6.70 11.91 -4.96
N ALA A 268 6.65 12.59 -3.82
CA ALA A 268 5.63 12.34 -2.82
C ALA A 268 4.29 12.85 -3.35
N PHE A 269 3.19 12.18 -3.00
CA PHE A 269 1.89 12.50 -3.57
C PHE A 269 0.71 12.32 -2.62
N ILE A 270 -0.37 13.02 -2.94
CA ILE A 270 -1.69 12.94 -2.29
C ILE A 270 -2.64 12.08 -3.13
N GLY A 271 -3.44 11.26 -2.46
CA GLY A 271 -4.56 10.53 -3.05
C GLY A 271 -4.39 9.00 -3.06
N GLY A 272 -5.43 8.33 -3.54
CA GLY A 272 -5.52 6.88 -3.63
C GLY A 272 -6.29 6.24 -2.46
N PRO A 273 -6.31 4.90 -2.40
CA PRO A 273 -7.19 4.16 -1.48
C PRO A 273 -6.71 4.13 -0.01
N LYS A 274 -5.50 4.62 0.31
CA LYS A 274 -4.88 4.50 1.65
C LYS A 274 -4.60 5.83 2.34
N LYS A 275 -4.05 6.80 1.61
CA LYS A 275 -3.67 8.12 2.13
C LYS A 275 -4.48 9.18 1.38
N MET A 276 -5.14 10.07 2.12
CA MET A 276 -5.95 11.15 1.52
C MET A 276 -7.03 10.63 0.56
N ARG A 277 -7.76 9.59 0.97
CA ARG A 277 -8.93 9.06 0.24
C ARG A 277 -9.89 10.20 -0.07
N GLY A 278 -10.40 10.27 -1.29
CA GLY A 278 -11.15 11.43 -1.80
C GLY A 278 -10.35 12.22 -2.84
N TYR A 279 -9.06 11.92 -3.00
CA TYR A 279 -8.27 12.33 -4.15
C TYR A 279 -7.87 11.14 -5.00
N PHE A 280 -7.83 11.34 -6.32
CA PHE A 280 -7.23 10.40 -7.25
C PHE A 280 -5.74 10.23 -6.92
N GLU A 281 -5.21 9.03 -7.00
CA GLU A 281 -3.81 8.74 -6.70
C GLU A 281 -2.86 9.61 -7.54
N GLY A 282 -2.01 10.39 -6.87
CA GLY A 282 -1.08 11.28 -7.58
C GLY A 282 -1.68 12.62 -7.99
N ARG A 283 -2.86 13.00 -7.47
CA ARG A 283 -3.55 14.26 -7.83
C ARG A 283 -2.69 15.50 -7.60
N PHE A 284 -2.00 15.55 -6.46
CA PHE A 284 -0.95 16.52 -6.19
C PHE A 284 0.32 15.75 -5.90
N ARG A 285 1.44 16.22 -6.45
CA ARG A 285 2.75 15.62 -6.22
C ARG A 285 3.83 16.68 -6.19
N ASP A 286 4.81 16.47 -5.33
CA ASP A 286 6.01 17.30 -5.27
C ASP A 286 7.11 16.57 -4.47
N LYS A 287 8.27 17.21 -4.30
CA LYS A 287 9.40 16.60 -3.59
C LYS A 287 9.07 16.26 -2.15
N ASN A 288 8.28 17.08 -1.47
CA ASN A 288 7.99 16.89 -0.06
C ASN A 288 6.48 16.79 0.17
N LEU A 289 6.09 16.09 1.22
CA LEU A 289 4.69 15.83 1.58
C LEU A 289 4.55 15.76 3.09
N TRP A 290 3.47 16.30 3.62
CA TRP A 290 2.94 15.86 4.90
C TRP A 290 1.46 15.51 4.76
N THR A 291 1.01 14.50 5.51
CA THR A 291 -0.41 14.18 5.67
C THR A 291 -0.71 13.84 7.12
N LEU A 292 -1.91 14.19 7.57
CA LEU A 292 -2.51 13.77 8.82
C LEU A 292 -3.89 13.19 8.52
N GLN A 293 -4.21 12.04 9.11
CA GLN A 293 -5.47 11.35 8.88
C GLN A 293 -6.02 10.81 10.20
N ALA A 294 -7.32 10.92 10.38
CA ALA A 294 -8.04 10.33 11.50
C ALA A 294 -9.18 9.45 10.98
N GLU A 295 -9.30 8.25 11.52
CA GLU A 295 -10.39 7.33 11.23
C GLU A 295 -10.96 6.80 12.55
N TYR A 296 -12.28 6.94 12.72
CA TYR A 296 -13.01 6.31 13.81
C TYR A 296 -13.72 5.07 13.30
N ARG A 297 -13.33 3.90 13.82
CA ARG A 297 -13.87 2.60 13.44
C ARG A 297 -14.88 2.13 14.47
N MET A 298 -16.05 1.75 14.00
CA MET A 298 -17.18 1.30 14.82
C MET A 298 -17.56 -0.14 14.45
N LYS A 299 -17.59 -1.03 15.45
CA LYS A 299 -18.24 -2.33 15.31
C LYS A 299 -19.74 -2.15 15.54
N ILE A 300 -20.57 -2.46 14.54
CA ILE A 300 -22.02 -2.32 14.63
C ILE A 300 -22.63 -3.61 15.19
N ARG A 301 -22.53 -4.72 14.44
CA ARG A 301 -23.11 -6.01 14.83
C ARG A 301 -22.43 -7.16 14.10
N ARG A 302 -22.09 -8.22 14.84
CA ARG A 302 -21.46 -9.44 14.29
C ARG A 302 -20.23 -9.09 13.44
N ARG A 303 -20.35 -9.25 12.11
CA ARG A 303 -19.31 -9.00 11.11
C ARG A 303 -19.40 -7.60 10.49
N PHE A 304 -20.44 -6.82 10.80
CA PHE A 304 -20.62 -5.49 10.24
C PHE A 304 -19.99 -4.41 11.11
N GLY A 305 -19.29 -3.49 10.46
CA GLY A 305 -18.78 -2.27 11.05
C GLY A 305 -18.97 -1.08 10.11
N ALA A 306 -18.63 0.10 10.60
CA ALA A 306 -18.57 1.31 9.81
C ALA A 306 -17.39 2.17 10.26
N VAL A 307 -17.01 3.11 9.42
CA VAL A 307 -15.99 4.11 9.74
C VAL A 307 -16.46 5.49 9.35
N VAL A 308 -15.93 6.50 10.03
CA VAL A 308 -15.88 7.88 9.53
C VAL A 308 -14.44 8.33 9.56
N PHE A 309 -14.01 9.09 8.58
CA PHE A 309 -12.63 9.54 8.49
C PHE A 309 -12.52 10.94 7.89
N ALA A 310 -11.43 11.61 8.22
CA ALA A 310 -11.01 12.86 7.62
C ALA A 310 -9.49 12.90 7.54
N ALA A 311 -8.97 13.66 6.58
CA ALA A 311 -7.55 13.82 6.38
C ALA A 311 -7.22 15.19 5.77
N ALA A 312 -6.02 15.67 6.07
CA ALA A 312 -5.46 16.87 5.48
C ALA A 312 -3.99 16.65 5.12
N GLY A 313 -3.49 17.36 4.11
CA GLY A 313 -2.09 17.28 3.73
C GLY A 313 -1.73 18.24 2.62
N ALA A 314 -0.45 18.49 2.45
CA ALA A 314 0.07 19.34 1.39
C ALA A 314 1.37 18.75 0.82
N VAL A 315 1.62 19.05 -0.45
CA VAL A 315 2.91 18.79 -1.11
C VAL A 315 3.67 20.10 -1.29
N GLY A 316 4.99 20.05 -1.41
CA GLY A 316 5.76 21.25 -1.71
C GLY A 316 7.18 20.99 -2.21
N PRO A 317 7.78 21.96 -2.92
CA PRO A 317 9.07 21.78 -3.58
C PRO A 317 10.24 21.81 -2.58
N GLU A 318 10.08 22.56 -1.49
CA GLU A 318 11.10 22.79 -0.47
C GLU A 318 10.57 22.45 0.92
N LEU A 319 11.35 21.73 1.71
CA LEU A 319 10.94 21.27 3.04
C LEU A 319 10.59 22.44 3.99
N HIS A 320 11.31 23.56 3.92
CA HIS A 320 11.07 24.71 4.79
C HIS A 320 9.78 25.49 4.46
N ARG A 321 9.24 25.31 3.24
CA ARG A 321 7.95 25.91 2.80
C ARG A 321 6.80 24.91 2.84
N LEU A 322 7.05 23.66 3.18
CA LEU A 322 6.07 22.58 3.10
C LEU A 322 4.86 22.84 4.02
N PHE A 323 5.10 23.31 5.24
CA PHE A 323 4.04 23.58 6.22
C PHE A 323 3.32 24.91 6.00
N SER A 324 3.81 25.77 5.11
CA SER A 324 3.11 27.00 4.69
C SER A 324 2.24 26.81 3.45
N GLN A 325 2.29 25.64 2.81
CA GLN A 325 1.41 25.30 1.68
C GLN A 325 -0.04 25.18 2.16
N GLN A 326 -1.00 25.60 1.34
CA GLN A 326 -2.41 25.42 1.64
C GLN A 326 -2.73 23.90 1.69
N PRO A 327 -3.22 23.37 2.83
CA PRO A 327 -3.54 21.96 2.91
C PRO A 327 -4.79 21.64 2.11
N HIS A 328 -4.73 20.54 1.37
CA HIS A 328 -5.90 19.89 0.79
C HIS A 328 -6.58 19.06 1.87
N ALA A 329 -7.91 19.04 1.88
CA ALA A 329 -8.71 18.31 2.87
C ALA A 329 -9.62 17.25 2.22
N THR A 330 -9.83 16.15 2.94
CA THR A 330 -10.72 15.07 2.55
C THR A 330 -11.52 14.58 3.74
N PHE A 331 -12.69 14.00 3.46
CA PHE A 331 -13.55 13.38 4.45
C PHE A 331 -14.29 12.21 3.84
N GLY A 332 -14.77 11.28 4.65
CA GLY A 332 -15.54 10.17 4.13
C GLY A 332 -16.11 9.27 5.19
N THR A 333 -16.85 8.29 4.70
CA THR A 333 -17.47 7.25 5.51
C THR A 333 -17.35 5.93 4.79
N GLY A 334 -17.53 4.83 5.51
CA GLY A 334 -17.50 3.53 4.88
C GLY A 334 -18.09 2.42 5.72
N LEU A 335 -18.45 1.34 5.03
CA LEU A 335 -18.94 0.11 5.63
C LEU A 335 -17.82 -0.92 5.66
N ARG A 336 -17.87 -1.79 6.68
CA ARG A 336 -16.96 -2.91 6.86
C ARG A 336 -17.75 -4.19 6.95
N PHE A 337 -17.34 -5.19 6.17
CA PHE A 337 -17.81 -6.56 6.34
C PHE A 337 -16.63 -7.47 6.66
N MET A 338 -16.63 -8.02 7.87
CA MET A 338 -15.56 -8.86 8.39
C MET A 338 -15.58 -10.21 7.69
N LEU A 339 -14.56 -10.36 6.86
CA LEU A 339 -14.28 -11.49 6.03
C LEU A 339 -13.80 -12.67 6.90
N SER A 340 -12.63 -12.55 7.53
CA SER A 340 -12.15 -13.52 8.52
C SER A 340 -12.47 -13.00 9.92
N THR A 341 -13.26 -13.73 10.71
CA THR A 341 -13.49 -13.38 12.12
C THR A 341 -12.28 -13.63 12.99
N LYS A 342 -11.40 -14.54 12.57
CA LYS A 342 -10.19 -14.90 13.29
C LYS A 342 -9.12 -13.82 13.14
N ASP A 343 -8.82 -13.48 11.90
CA ASP A 343 -7.75 -12.53 11.55
C ASP A 343 -8.28 -11.10 11.46
N LYS A 344 -9.60 -10.91 11.61
CA LYS A 344 -10.33 -9.63 11.53
C LYS A 344 -10.08 -8.85 10.24
N ILE A 345 -9.95 -9.57 9.13
CA ILE A 345 -9.83 -8.97 7.79
C ILE A 345 -11.20 -8.40 7.40
N ASN A 346 -11.25 -7.16 6.93
CA ASN A 346 -12.48 -6.51 6.49
C ASN A 346 -12.49 -6.29 4.97
N LEU A 347 -13.64 -6.52 4.35
CA LEU A 347 -14.01 -5.89 3.08
C LEU A 347 -14.48 -4.47 3.40
N ARG A 348 -13.99 -3.52 2.63
CA ARG A 348 -14.17 -2.09 2.84
C ARG A 348 -14.90 -1.50 1.65
N LEU A 349 -16.04 -0.89 1.91
CA LEU A 349 -16.76 -0.05 0.97
C LEU A 349 -16.74 1.38 1.50
N ASP A 350 -15.88 2.23 0.95
CA ASP A 350 -15.75 3.63 1.35
C ASP A 350 -16.31 4.55 0.26
N VAL A 351 -16.81 5.71 0.69
CA VAL A 351 -17.03 6.89 -0.17
C VAL A 351 -16.33 8.06 0.50
N ALA A 352 -15.46 8.73 -0.25
CA ALA A 352 -14.71 9.88 0.25
C ALA A 352 -14.88 11.09 -0.66
N GLY A 353 -15.10 12.26 -0.05
CA GLY A 353 -15.14 13.56 -0.68
C GLY A 353 -13.88 14.37 -0.41
N ASN A 354 -13.68 15.44 -1.19
CA ASN A 354 -12.61 16.42 -0.99
C ASN A 354 -13.13 17.86 -0.98
N ASP A 355 -12.26 18.78 -0.60
CA ASP A 355 -12.47 20.24 -0.62
C ASP A 355 -12.65 20.85 -2.02
N MET A 356 -12.46 20.06 -3.08
CA MET A 356 -12.82 20.44 -4.46
C MET A 356 -14.22 19.94 -4.89
N GLY A 357 -15.00 19.36 -3.97
CA GLY A 357 -16.36 18.89 -4.21
C GLY A 357 -16.45 17.58 -5.01
N ALA A 358 -15.35 16.87 -5.22
CA ALA A 358 -15.37 15.56 -5.89
C ALA A 358 -15.55 14.42 -4.87
N PHE A 359 -16.21 13.35 -5.30
CA PHE A 359 -16.44 12.14 -4.49
C PHE A 359 -15.96 10.89 -5.21
N PHE A 360 -15.36 9.98 -4.47
CA PHE A 360 -14.74 8.77 -4.98
C PHE A 360 -15.16 7.54 -4.16
N PRO A 361 -15.70 6.48 -4.81
CA PRO A 361 -15.99 5.22 -4.15
C PRO A 361 -14.77 4.28 -4.19
N TYR A 362 -14.64 3.45 -3.16
CA TYR A 362 -13.60 2.43 -3.05
C TYR A 362 -14.21 1.13 -2.55
N LEU A 363 -13.91 0.02 -3.21
CA LEU A 363 -14.16 -1.33 -2.71
C LEU A 363 -12.83 -2.06 -2.59
N THR A 364 -12.31 -2.25 -1.38
CA THR A 364 -11.00 -2.91 -1.18
C THR A 364 -11.05 -3.88 0.01
N VAL A 365 -9.94 -4.56 0.26
CA VAL A 365 -9.78 -5.42 1.45
C VAL A 365 -8.74 -4.82 2.39
N LYS A 366 -8.88 -5.09 3.70
CA LYS A 366 -8.17 -4.49 4.84
C LYS A 366 -8.56 -3.03 5.09
N GLU A 367 -8.12 -2.55 6.26
CA GLU A 367 -8.21 -1.14 6.60
C GLU A 367 -7.21 -0.29 5.79
N ALA A 368 -7.45 1.02 5.75
CA ALA A 368 -6.65 1.97 4.98
C ALA A 368 -5.20 2.08 5.48
N PHE A 369 -5.04 2.10 6.81
CA PHE A 369 -3.79 2.29 7.53
C PHE A 369 -3.89 1.74 8.95
#